data_AF-A0A7C1MWE1-F1
#
_entry.id   AF-A0A7C1MWE1-F1
#
_cell.length_a   1.000
_cell.length_b   1.000
_cell.length_c   1.000
_cell.angle_alpha   90.00
_cell.angle_beta   90.00
_cell.angle_gamma   90.00
#
_symmetry.space_group_name_H-M   'P 1'
#
loop_
_entity.id
_entity.type
_entity.pdbx_description
1 polymer ?
#
loop_
_entity_poly.entity_id
_entity_poly.type
_entity_poly.pdbx_seq_one_letter_code
_entity_poly.pdbx_strand_id
1 'polypeptide(L)'
;MITNRNQKQEGAEKSTNLQAKQITVNQGISYNDAKEIAKDVFRNNFLELSQKAMVESQERANKLIDDFLEKLEKEKPESINSIESPSMQYALFTAQKEYAKTEDKELSDSGFSFSNFSKKSSINLLALS
;
A
#
# COMPACT_ATOMS: atom_id res chain seq x y z
N MET A 1 -0.56 -5.30 -74.38
CA MET A 1 -0.02 -4.57 -73.21
C MET A 1 0.82 -5.53 -72.40
N ILE A 2 2.14 -5.34 -72.35
CA ILE A 2 3.02 -6.11 -71.46
C ILE A 2 3.01 -5.38 -70.12
N THR A 3 2.34 -5.91 -69.09
CA THR A 3 2.43 -5.36 -67.73
C THR A 3 3.73 -5.84 -67.09
N ASN A 4 4.83 -5.19 -67.43
CA ASN A 4 6.11 -5.40 -66.75
C ASN A 4 6.07 -4.63 -65.42
N ARG A 5 5.52 -5.24 -64.37
CA ARG A 5 5.50 -4.64 -63.03
C ARG A 5 6.81 -4.98 -62.32
N ASN A 6 7.89 -4.36 -62.76
CA ASN A 6 9.19 -4.48 -62.11
C ASN A 6 9.10 -3.83 -60.72
N GLN A 7 9.08 -4.65 -59.69
CA GLN A 7 9.10 -4.24 -58.29
C GLN A 7 10.49 -4.52 -57.73
N LYS A 8 11.35 -3.48 -57.72
CA LYS A 8 12.70 -3.55 -57.17
C LYS A 8 12.67 -3.08 -55.71
N GLN A 9 13.29 -3.85 -54.81
CA GLN A 9 13.52 -3.45 -53.43
C GLN A 9 14.97 -3.73 -53.06
N GLU A 10 15.64 -2.74 -52.47
CA GLU A 10 17.01 -2.83 -51.98
C GLU A 10 16.99 -2.71 -50.46
N GLY A 11 17.76 -3.53 -49.75
CA GLY A 11 17.84 -3.54 -48.28
C GLY A 11 19.26 -3.33 -47.79
N ALA A 12 19.37 -2.80 -46.58
CA ALA A 12 20.63 -2.62 -45.85
C ALA A 12 20.71 -3.58 -44.64
N GLU A 13 21.85 -3.60 -43.94
CA GLU A 13 22.00 -4.38 -42.70
C GLU A 13 20.90 -4.03 -41.67
N LYS A 14 20.32 -5.07 -41.06
CA LYS A 14 19.23 -5.00 -40.06
C LYS A 14 17.94 -4.31 -40.55
N SER A 15 17.70 -4.23 -41.87
CA SER A 15 16.45 -3.69 -42.41
C SER A 15 15.34 -4.76 -42.53
N THR A 16 14.09 -4.34 -42.35
CA THR A 16 12.90 -5.13 -42.71
C THR A 16 12.22 -4.46 -43.88
N ASN A 17 12.17 -5.18 -45.00
CA ASN A 17 11.68 -4.69 -46.28
C ASN A 17 10.27 -5.21 -46.53
N LEU A 18 9.27 -4.33 -46.50
CA LEU A 18 7.86 -4.69 -46.68
C LEU A 18 7.31 -4.11 -47.99
N GLN A 19 6.71 -4.96 -48.83
CA GLN A 19 6.07 -4.55 -50.10
C GLN A 19 4.64 -5.09 -50.17
N ALA A 20 3.65 -4.19 -50.11
CA ALA A 20 2.23 -4.53 -50.31
C ALA A 20 1.44 -3.30 -50.80
N LYS A 21 0.23 -3.52 -51.32
CA LYS A 21 -0.69 -2.43 -51.73
C LYS A 21 -1.20 -1.61 -50.54
N GLN A 22 -1.33 -2.24 -49.39
CA GLN A 22 -1.67 -1.60 -48.11
C GLN A 22 -0.88 -2.34 -47.03
N ILE A 23 -0.18 -1.60 -46.18
CA ILE A 23 0.63 -2.14 -45.09
C ILE A 23 0.14 -1.51 -43.78
N THR A 24 -0.13 -2.34 -42.77
CA THR A 24 -0.28 -1.91 -41.38
C THR A 24 0.84 -2.59 -40.59
N VAL A 25 1.86 -1.83 -40.17
CA VAL A 25 2.97 -2.36 -39.37
C VAL A 25 2.66 -2.16 -37.90
N ASN A 26 2.38 -3.24 -37.18
CA ASN A 26 2.27 -3.22 -35.73
C ASN A 26 3.63 -3.56 -35.12
N GLN A 27 4.41 -2.53 -34.78
CA GLN A 27 5.58 -2.73 -33.92
C GLN A 27 5.09 -2.87 -32.49
N GLY A 28 5.39 -4.02 -31.88
CA GLY A 28 5.11 -4.24 -30.47
C GLY A 28 5.89 -3.29 -29.56
N ILE A 29 5.56 -3.32 -28.28
CA ILE A 29 6.20 -2.53 -27.24
C ILE A 29 7.61 -3.11 -26.99
N SER A 30 8.66 -2.29 -27.02
CA SER A 30 10.00 -2.74 -26.64
C SER A 30 10.07 -2.99 -25.13
N TYR A 31 11.09 -3.69 -24.64
CA TYR A 31 11.30 -3.85 -23.20
C TYR A 31 11.36 -2.50 -22.46
N ASN A 32 12.03 -1.52 -23.05
CA ASN A 32 12.15 -0.18 -22.44
C ASN A 32 10.79 0.52 -22.39
N ASP A 33 9.99 0.43 -23.45
CA ASP A 33 8.64 0.98 -23.47
C ASP A 33 7.77 0.32 -22.41
N ALA A 34 7.82 -1.02 -22.29
CA ALA A 34 7.05 -1.76 -21.29
C ALA A 34 7.46 -1.37 -19.86
N LYS A 35 8.76 -1.18 -19.61
CA LYS A 35 9.30 -0.75 -18.31
C LYS A 35 8.81 0.65 -17.94
N GLU A 36 8.80 1.59 -18.87
CA GLU A 36 8.33 2.96 -18.59
C GLU A 36 6.80 2.99 -18.41
N ILE A 37 6.04 2.28 -19.26
CA ILE A 37 4.58 2.13 -19.09
C ILE A 37 4.25 1.58 -17.70
N ALA A 38 4.96 0.54 -17.24
CA ALA A 38 4.72 -0.04 -15.92
C ALA A 38 5.00 0.95 -14.78
N LYS A 39 6.06 1.75 -14.87
CA LYS A 39 6.37 2.79 -13.87
C LYS A 39 5.32 3.89 -13.87
N ASP A 40 4.83 4.31 -15.02
CA ASP A 40 3.81 5.36 -15.14
C ASP A 40 2.48 4.90 -14.58
N VAL A 41 2.06 3.68 -14.90
CA VAL A 41 0.89 3.05 -14.27
C VAL A 41 1.06 3.00 -12.75
N PHE A 42 2.22 2.55 -12.24
CA PHE A 42 2.47 2.53 -10.80
C PHE A 42 2.38 3.94 -10.18
N ARG A 43 3.09 4.93 -10.71
CA ARG A 43 3.14 6.30 -10.16
C ARG A 43 1.77 6.97 -10.18
N ASN A 44 1.02 6.82 -11.27
CA ASN A 44 -0.31 7.42 -11.42
C ASN A 44 -1.30 6.86 -10.39
N ASN A 45 -1.17 5.59 -10.03
CA ASN A 45 -2.05 4.96 -9.04
C ASN A 45 -1.52 5.09 -7.59
N PHE A 46 -0.21 5.22 -7.41
CA PHE A 46 0.43 5.18 -6.08
C PHE A 46 -0.11 6.25 -5.14
N LEU A 47 -0.31 7.48 -5.61
CA LEU A 47 -0.80 8.59 -4.79
C LEU A 47 -2.24 8.36 -4.34
N GLU A 48 -3.11 7.91 -5.24
CA GLU A 48 -4.51 7.61 -4.92
C GLU A 48 -4.61 6.47 -3.91
N LEU A 49 -3.85 5.39 -4.12
CA LEU A 49 -3.81 4.25 -3.19
C LEU A 49 -3.27 4.66 -1.83
N SER A 50 -2.21 5.48 -1.80
CA SER A 50 -1.64 6.02 -0.56
C SER A 50 -2.64 6.89 0.20
N GLN A 51 -3.41 7.72 -0.53
CA GLN A 51 -4.42 8.56 0.08
C GLN A 51 -5.57 7.73 0.67
N LYS A 52 -6.06 6.71 -0.05
CA LYS A 52 -7.09 5.80 0.47
C LYS A 52 -6.63 5.09 1.74
N ALA A 53 -5.42 4.55 1.72
CA ALA A 53 -4.82 3.90 2.89
C ALA A 53 -4.64 4.86 4.07
N MET A 54 -4.27 6.11 3.82
CA MET A 54 -4.15 7.15 4.85
C MET A 54 -5.50 7.46 5.50
N VAL A 55 -6.56 7.64 4.71
CA VAL A 55 -7.90 7.91 5.22
C VAL A 55 -8.40 6.75 6.08
N GLU A 56 -8.30 5.52 5.57
CA GLU A 56 -8.71 4.31 6.27
C GLU A 56 -7.92 4.10 7.58
N SER A 57 -6.61 4.32 7.55
CA SER A 57 -5.73 4.29 8.73
C SER A 57 -6.15 5.32 9.78
N GLN A 58 -6.48 6.54 9.36
CA GLN A 58 -6.91 7.61 10.26
C GLN A 58 -8.27 7.31 10.90
N GLU A 59 -9.23 6.81 10.13
CA GLU A 59 -10.55 6.41 10.63
C GLU A 59 -10.42 5.31 11.69
N ARG A 60 -9.60 4.29 11.42
CA ARG A 60 -9.31 3.22 12.39
C ARG A 60 -8.62 3.75 13.64
N ALA A 61 -7.62 4.62 13.48
CA ALA A 61 -6.89 5.22 14.58
C ALA A 61 -7.80 6.03 15.51
N ASN A 62 -8.76 6.77 14.96
CA ASN A 62 -9.74 7.53 15.74
C ASN A 62 -10.72 6.60 16.46
N LYS A 63 -11.26 5.63 15.73
CA LYS A 63 -12.21 4.64 16.29
C LYS A 63 -11.65 3.92 17.51
N LEU A 64 -10.37 3.52 17.48
CA LEU A 64 -9.76 2.87 18.64
C LEU A 64 -9.76 3.77 19.89
N ILE A 65 -9.49 5.07 19.71
CA ILE A 65 -9.47 6.04 20.82
C ILE A 65 -10.89 6.26 21.35
N ASP A 66 -11.87 6.40 20.46
CA ASP A 66 -13.27 6.57 20.84
C ASP A 66 -13.78 5.34 21.63
N ASP A 67 -13.53 4.13 21.10
CA ASP A 67 -13.90 2.86 21.74
C ASP A 67 -13.21 2.70 23.11
N PHE A 68 -11.93 3.11 23.20
CA PHE A 68 -11.16 3.09 24.45
C PHE A 68 -11.76 4.01 25.51
N LEU A 69 -12.02 5.27 25.15
CA LEU A 69 -12.55 6.27 26.07
C LEU A 69 -13.95 5.87 26.55
N GLU A 70 -14.81 5.41 25.64
CA GLU A 70 -16.14 4.92 25.99
C GLU A 70 -16.07 3.74 26.97
N LYS A 71 -15.14 2.80 26.75
CA LYS A 71 -14.94 1.67 27.66
C LYS A 71 -14.39 2.10 29.02
N LEU A 72 -13.44 3.04 29.03
CA LEU A 72 -12.84 3.56 30.26
C LEU A 72 -13.88 4.28 31.13
N GLU A 73 -14.72 5.12 30.51
CA GLU A 73 -15.79 5.83 31.21
C GLU A 73 -16.82 4.87 31.81
N LYS A 74 -17.15 3.78 31.10
CA LYS A 74 -18.10 2.77 31.57
C LYS A 74 -17.54 1.87 32.67
N GLU A 75 -16.28 1.46 32.55
CA GLU A 75 -15.72 0.41 33.42
C GLU A 75 -14.92 0.97 34.60
N LYS A 76 -14.16 2.06 34.41
CA LYS A 76 -13.22 2.63 35.41
C LYS A 76 -13.01 4.14 35.22
N PRO A 77 -14.03 4.98 35.43
CA PRO A 77 -13.93 6.42 35.21
C PRO A 77 -12.84 7.09 36.06
N GLU A 78 -12.59 6.59 37.28
CA GLU A 78 -11.51 7.07 38.16
C GLU A 78 -10.09 6.82 37.61
N SER A 79 -9.94 5.95 36.61
CA SER A 79 -8.64 5.64 35.99
C SER A 79 -8.24 6.60 34.88
N ILE A 80 -9.03 7.65 34.60
CA ILE A 80 -8.71 8.65 33.56
C ILE A 80 -7.31 9.28 33.74
N ASN A 81 -6.92 9.56 34.98
CA ASN A 81 -5.61 10.15 35.30
C ASN A 81 -4.44 9.22 34.97
N SER A 82 -4.66 7.91 34.88
CA SER A 82 -3.60 6.95 34.52
C SER A 82 -3.13 7.11 33.07
N ILE A 83 -3.99 7.67 32.20
CA ILE A 83 -3.65 7.94 30.80
C ILE A 83 -2.54 8.98 30.69
N GLU A 84 -2.40 9.91 31.65
CA GLU A 84 -1.35 10.93 31.61
C GLU A 84 0.06 10.36 31.75
N SER A 85 0.20 9.12 32.24
CA SER A 85 1.50 8.50 32.41
C SER A 85 2.18 8.21 31.06
N PRO A 86 3.51 8.44 30.93
CA PRO A 86 4.23 8.18 29.68
C PRO A 86 4.12 6.74 29.17
N SER A 87 4.06 5.76 30.09
CA SER A 87 3.90 4.35 29.72
C SER A 87 2.52 4.07 29.11
N MET A 88 1.45 4.67 29.65
CA MET A 88 0.10 4.52 29.10
C MET A 88 -0.05 5.28 27.77
N GLN A 89 0.53 6.48 27.64
CA GLN A 89 0.57 7.19 26.36
C GLN A 89 1.29 6.39 25.27
N TYR A 90 2.46 5.82 25.59
CA TYR A 90 3.21 4.98 24.67
C TYR A 90 2.42 3.72 24.26
N ALA A 91 1.79 3.08 25.23
CA ALA A 91 0.92 1.93 25.03
C ALA A 91 -0.25 2.25 24.09
N LEU A 92 -0.97 3.35 24.34
CA LEU A 92 -2.11 3.79 23.54
C LEU A 92 -1.69 4.13 22.11
N PHE A 93 -0.59 4.87 21.94
CA PHE A 93 -0.04 5.18 20.62
C PHE A 93 0.37 3.93 19.85
N THR A 94 0.98 2.95 20.52
CA THR A 94 1.36 1.67 19.90
C THR A 94 0.13 0.90 19.45
N ALA A 95 -0.90 0.80 20.31
CA ALA A 95 -2.16 0.15 19.96
C ALA A 95 -2.84 0.86 18.78
N GLN A 96 -2.88 2.19 18.78
CA GLN A 96 -3.42 3.00 17.69
C GLN A 96 -2.71 2.71 16.37
N LYS A 97 -1.38 2.70 16.37
CA LYS A 97 -0.56 2.41 15.19
C LYS A 97 -0.83 1.01 14.63
N GLU A 98 -0.89 -0.01 15.48
CA GLU A 98 -1.13 -1.39 15.02
C GLU A 98 -2.57 -1.58 14.54
N TYR A 99 -3.57 -1.02 15.23
CA TYR A 99 -4.97 -1.11 14.82
C TYR A 99 -5.22 -0.38 13.49
N ALA A 100 -4.59 0.79 13.30
CA ALA A 100 -4.66 1.53 12.05
C ALA A 100 -4.10 0.73 10.85
N LYS A 101 -3.13 -0.16 11.10
CA LYS A 101 -2.47 -0.98 10.08
C LYS A 101 -3.29 -2.21 9.65
N THR A 102 -3.91 -2.94 10.59
CA THR A 102 -4.49 -4.28 10.30
C THR A 102 -5.97 -4.44 10.64
N GLU A 103 -6.59 -3.48 11.32
CA GLU A 103 -7.96 -3.61 11.90
C GLU A 103 -8.15 -4.85 12.78
N ASP A 104 -7.06 -5.39 13.33
CA ASP A 104 -7.11 -6.60 14.13
C ASP A 104 -7.89 -6.33 15.43
N LYS A 105 -9.09 -6.92 15.51
CA LYS A 105 -10.00 -6.77 16.64
C LYS A 105 -9.44 -7.40 17.92
N GLU A 106 -8.56 -8.39 17.82
CA GLU A 106 -7.90 -8.97 19.00
C GLU A 106 -6.86 -8.01 19.59
N LEU A 107 -6.29 -7.10 18.80
CA LEU A 107 -5.43 -6.02 19.28
C LEU A 107 -6.23 -4.93 20.00
N SER A 108 -7.45 -4.65 19.54
CA SER A 108 -8.40 -3.81 20.28
C SER A 108 -8.69 -4.45 21.65
N ASP A 109 -9.19 -5.69 21.70
CA ASP A 109 -9.57 -6.31 22.97
C ASP A 109 -8.40 -6.66 23.90
N SER A 110 -7.27 -7.16 23.38
CA SER A 110 -6.09 -7.50 24.19
C SER A 110 -5.30 -6.26 24.63
N GLY A 111 -5.42 -5.16 23.86
CA GLY A 111 -4.92 -3.82 24.15
C GLY A 111 -5.83 -3.01 25.08
N PHE A 112 -6.83 -3.62 25.73
CA PHE A 112 -7.60 -2.97 26.80
C PHE A 112 -7.54 -3.71 28.14
N SER A 113 -6.81 -4.83 28.21
CA SER A 113 -6.57 -5.51 29.49
C SER A 113 -5.43 -4.82 30.23
N PHE A 114 -5.76 -4.07 31.29
CA PHE A 114 -4.82 -3.35 32.17
C PHE A 114 -3.65 -4.20 32.70
N SER A 115 -3.79 -5.54 32.73
CA SER A 115 -2.73 -6.47 33.15
C SER A 115 -1.79 -6.92 32.03
N ASN A 116 -2.18 -6.81 30.75
CA ASN A 116 -1.40 -7.29 29.61
C ASN A 116 -0.41 -6.25 29.04
N PHE A 117 -0.59 -4.96 29.32
CA PHE A 117 0.36 -3.92 28.88
C PHE A 117 1.72 -3.99 29.55
N SER A 118 1.77 -4.45 30.80
CA SER A 118 3.04 -4.63 31.51
C SER A 118 3.88 -5.80 30.96
N LYS A 119 3.29 -6.71 30.16
CA LYS A 119 3.97 -7.92 29.67
C LYS A 119 4.36 -7.86 28.19
N LYS A 120 3.61 -7.13 27.34
CA LYS A 120 3.89 -7.09 25.89
C LYS A 120 5.12 -6.25 25.49
N SER A 121 5.73 -5.49 26.40
CA SER A 121 7.04 -4.84 26.14
C SER A 121 8.20 -5.82 25.96
N SER A 122 7.99 -7.12 26.23
CA SER A 122 9.05 -8.14 26.21
C SER A 122 9.03 -9.09 25.01
N ILE A 123 8.10 -8.96 24.05
CA ILE A 123 7.90 -10.02 23.03
C ILE A 123 8.50 -9.71 21.65
N ASN A 124 8.89 -8.47 21.31
CA ASN A 124 9.45 -8.17 19.99
C ASN A 124 10.94 -7.76 19.99
N LEU A 125 11.76 -8.48 20.75
CA LEU A 125 13.24 -8.43 20.59
C LEU A 125 13.86 -9.76 20.11
N LEU A 126 13.05 -10.76 19.72
CA LEU A 126 13.55 -12.09 19.30
C LEU A 126 13.14 -12.53 17.88
N ALA A 127 12.58 -11.64 17.05
CA ALA A 127 12.23 -11.95 15.66
C ALA A 127 13.15 -11.29 14.61
N LEU A 128 14.36 -10.90 15.00
CA LEU A 128 15.43 -10.43 14.10
C LEU A 128 16.78 -11.01 14.57
N SER A 129 16.94 -12.32 14.38
CA SER A 129 18.24 -13.00 14.27
C SER A 129 18.13 -14.06 13.19
#